data_AF-A0A9D6ENN8-F1
#
_entry.id   AF-A0A9D6ENN8-F1
#
_cell.length_a   1.000
_cell.length_b   1.000
_cell.length_c   1.000
_cell.angle_alpha   90.00
_cell.angle_beta   90.00
_cell.angle_gamma   90.00
#
_symmetry.space_group_name_H-M   'P 1'
#
loop_
_entity.id
_entity.type
_entity.pdbx_description
1 polymer ?
#
loop_
_entity_poly.entity_id
_entity_poly.type
_entity_poly.pdbx_seq_one_letter_code
_entity_poly.pdbx_strand_id
1 'polypeptide(L)'
;MITVPAHRVKQFGLEFYQASFSVKDIDRLVKFEVLGYAGGMPKEPPKAKRASRARVNWELLEKRIGESEGAYQRPVIRRKIEELATYYRECKEAGTLPAIPGAVIITSEKRFTFTPMASHHDLGLLQIPEEHGVLRVLDGQHRLLALHALTQAGEVLGIEVPAVLFDTLDAR
;
A
#
# COMPACT_ATOMS: atom_id res chain seq x y z
N MET A 1 2.50 -11.29 -15.42
CA MET A 1 2.92 -9.88 -15.55
C MET A 1 1.66 -9.03 -15.52
N ILE A 2 1.50 -8.16 -14.52
CA ILE A 2 0.36 -7.24 -14.47
C ILE A 2 0.68 -6.04 -15.35
N THR A 3 -0.28 -5.62 -16.16
CA THR A 3 -0.14 -4.44 -17.01
C THR A 3 -1.12 -3.38 -16.51
N VAL A 4 -0.60 -2.22 -16.11
CA VAL A 4 -1.42 -1.09 -15.63
C VAL A 4 -1.20 0.13 -16.52
N PRO A 5 -2.24 0.92 -16.80
CA PRO A 5 -2.08 2.25 -17.37
C PRO A 5 -1.26 3.10 -16.41
N ALA A 6 -0.22 3.76 -16.94
CA ALA A 6 0.67 4.58 -16.15
C ALA A 6 1.07 5.85 -16.89
N HIS A 7 1.31 6.89 -16.10
CA HIS A 7 1.91 8.13 -16.52
C HIS A 7 3.37 8.17 -16.06
N ARG A 8 4.30 8.22 -17.00
CA ARG A 8 5.74 8.38 -16.75
C ARG A 8 6.05 9.86 -16.55
N VAL A 9 6.58 10.20 -15.40
CA VAL A 9 6.99 11.56 -15.04
C VAL A 9 8.51 11.62 -14.95
N LYS A 10 9.10 12.67 -15.53
CA LYS A 10 10.53 12.94 -15.45
C LYS A 10 10.79 14.24 -14.71
N GLN A 11 11.64 14.20 -13.68
CA GLN A 11 12.04 15.38 -12.91
C GLN A 11 13.54 15.32 -12.63
N PHE A 12 14.28 16.35 -13.05
CA PHE A 12 15.72 16.47 -12.79
C PHE A 12 16.55 15.22 -13.16
N GLY A 13 16.15 14.49 -14.22
CA GLY A 13 16.82 13.27 -14.67
C GLY A 13 16.39 11.99 -13.95
N LEU A 14 15.52 12.08 -12.95
CA LEU A 14 14.85 10.94 -12.33
C LEU A 14 13.52 10.66 -13.03
N GLU A 15 13.19 9.38 -13.18
CA GLU A 15 11.94 8.92 -13.76
C GLU A 15 11.13 8.14 -12.70
N PHE A 16 9.84 8.42 -12.63
CA PHE A 16 8.89 7.67 -11.81
C PHE A 16 7.57 7.51 -12.54
N TYR A 17 6.73 6.59 -12.06
CA TYR A 17 5.47 6.26 -12.71
C TYR A 17 4.30 6.57 -11.78
N GLN A 18 3.21 7.10 -12.30
CA GLN A 18 1.95 7.25 -11.58
C GLN A 18 0.95 6.27 -12.19
N ALA A 19 0.37 5.40 -11.37
CA ALA A 19 -0.62 4.42 -11.81
C ALA A 19 -1.70 4.23 -10.75
N SER A 20 -2.81 3.63 -11.14
CA SER A 20 -3.88 3.21 -10.23
C SER A 20 -3.89 1.69 -10.12
N PHE A 21 -4.00 1.17 -8.91
CA PHE A 21 -4.11 -0.26 -8.65
C PHE A 21 -5.45 -0.61 -8.05
N SER A 22 -6.00 -1.76 -8.41
CA SER A 22 -7.11 -2.31 -7.64
C SER A 22 -6.63 -2.80 -6.27
N VAL A 23 -7.53 -2.83 -5.28
CA VAL A 23 -7.23 -3.42 -3.97
C VAL A 23 -6.70 -4.86 -4.10
N LYS A 24 -7.18 -5.61 -5.09
CA LYS A 24 -6.75 -6.99 -5.36
C LYS A 24 -5.30 -7.06 -5.85
N ASP A 25 -4.89 -6.11 -6.69
CA ASP A 25 -3.52 -6.07 -7.22
C ASP A 25 -2.52 -5.68 -6.13
N ILE A 26 -2.89 -4.68 -5.31
CA ILE A 26 -2.12 -4.32 -4.12
C ILE A 26 -1.95 -5.53 -3.21
N ASP A 27 -3.03 -6.28 -2.93
CA ASP A 27 -2.96 -7.42 -2.02
C ASP A 27 -2.03 -8.55 -2.50
N ARG A 28 -1.88 -8.71 -3.81
CA ARG A 28 -1.03 -9.73 -4.44
C ARG A 28 0.43 -9.28 -4.56
N LEU A 29 0.65 -8.02 -4.95
CA LEU A 29 1.97 -7.52 -5.33
C LEU A 29 2.77 -6.93 -4.16
N VAL A 30 2.08 -6.37 -3.16
CA VAL A 30 2.72 -5.59 -2.10
C VAL A 30 3.20 -6.49 -0.96
N LYS A 31 4.49 -6.33 -0.61
CA LYS A 31 5.04 -6.79 0.67
C LYS A 31 4.98 -5.66 1.69
N PHE A 32 4.38 -5.92 2.83
CA PHE A 32 4.39 -5.01 3.97
C PHE A 32 5.64 -5.30 4.81
N GLU A 33 6.64 -4.44 4.71
CA GLU A 33 7.82 -4.49 5.58
C GLU A 33 7.74 -3.35 6.60
N VAL A 34 8.00 -3.65 7.86
CA VAL A 34 8.05 -2.66 8.94
C VAL A 34 9.42 -2.80 9.61
N LEU A 35 9.98 -1.68 10.06
CA LEU A 35 11.26 -1.67 10.75
C LEU A 35 11.14 -2.49 12.04
N GLY A 36 11.76 -3.67 12.05
CA GLY A 36 11.89 -4.48 13.24
C GLY A 36 12.90 -3.80 14.15
N TYR A 37 12.44 -3.06 15.16
CA TYR A 37 13.34 -2.65 16.22
C TYR A 37 13.75 -3.93 16.98
N ALA A 38 14.99 -4.36 16.79
CA ALA A 38 15.69 -5.24 17.73
C ALA A 38 15.81 -4.50 19.08
N GLY A 39 14.71 -4.47 19.82
CA GLY A 39 14.52 -3.65 21.00
C GLY A 39 13.05 -3.69 21.37
N GLY A 40 12.66 -4.75 22.09
CA GLY A 40 11.29 -5.16 22.34
C GLY A 40 10.33 -4.01 22.63
N MET A 41 9.14 -4.10 22.01
CA MET A 41 8.00 -3.28 22.44
C MET A 41 7.86 -3.40 23.97
N PRO A 42 7.76 -2.28 24.72
CA PRO A 42 7.24 -2.36 26.06
C PRO A 42 5.86 -3.00 25.96
N LYS A 43 5.67 -4.16 26.60
CA LYS A 43 4.35 -4.75 26.84
C LYS A 43 3.57 -3.74 27.69
N GLU A 44 2.84 -2.83 27.08
CA GLU A 44 1.86 -2.03 27.79
C GLU A 44 0.81 -2.99 28.40
N PRO A 45 0.48 -2.82 29.69
CA PRO A 45 -0.46 -3.70 30.38
C PRO A 45 -1.87 -3.58 29.78
N PRO A 46 -2.68 -4.65 29.81
CA PRO A 46 -3.98 -4.67 29.16
C PRO A 46 -4.96 -3.77 29.92
N LYS A 47 -5.28 -2.59 29.37
CA LYS A 47 -6.41 -1.77 29.84
C LYS A 47 -7.69 -2.12 29.09
N ALA A 48 -8.77 -2.12 29.87
CA ALA A 48 -10.04 -2.77 29.60
C ALA A 48 -10.83 -2.24 28.40
N LYS A 49 -11.62 -3.15 27.83
CA LYS A 49 -12.55 -3.01 26.70
C LYS A 49 -13.51 -1.82 26.83
N ARG A 50 -13.73 -1.08 25.73
CA ARG A 50 -15.07 -0.67 25.25
C ARG A 50 -15.06 -0.24 23.77
N ALA A 51 -16.07 -0.77 23.06
CA ALA A 51 -16.63 -0.52 21.72
C ALA A 51 -15.92 0.48 20.77
N SER A 52 -15.74 0.23 19.47
CA SER A 52 -16.44 -0.64 18.50
C SER A 52 -15.41 -1.44 17.71
N ARG A 53 -15.56 -2.78 17.67
CA ARG A 53 -14.59 -3.64 16.98
C ARG A 53 -14.86 -3.61 15.48
N ALA A 54 -14.15 -2.76 14.74
CA ALA A 54 -13.78 -3.15 13.38
C ALA A 54 -13.18 -4.56 13.48
N ARG A 55 -13.78 -5.54 12.80
CA ARG A 55 -13.36 -6.96 12.83
C ARG A 55 -12.05 -7.16 12.05
N VAL A 56 -11.03 -6.36 12.35
CA VAL A 56 -9.69 -6.49 11.78
C VAL A 56 -9.08 -7.76 12.34
N ASN A 57 -8.78 -8.74 11.48
CA ASN A 57 -8.14 -9.97 11.89
C ASN A 57 -6.63 -9.76 12.08
N TRP A 58 -6.26 -9.42 13.31
CA TRP A 58 -4.92 -8.96 13.65
C TRP A 58 -3.84 -10.06 13.49
N GLU A 59 -4.18 -11.32 13.76
CA GLU A 59 -3.25 -12.45 13.65
C GLU A 59 -2.80 -12.72 12.21
N LEU A 60 -3.67 -12.46 11.22
CA LEU A 60 -3.33 -12.56 9.79
C LEU A 60 -2.54 -11.33 9.32
N LEU A 61 -2.89 -10.15 9.84
CA LEU A 61 -2.21 -8.90 9.51
C LEU A 61 -0.74 -8.93 9.97
N GLU A 62 -0.48 -9.41 11.19
CA GLU A 62 0.87 -9.55 11.73
C GLU A 62 1.71 -10.56 10.95
N LYS A 63 1.13 -11.65 10.45
CA LYS A 63 1.86 -12.63 9.61
C LYS A 63 2.32 -12.07 8.26
N ARG A 64 1.66 -11.02 7.75
CA ARG A 64 2.03 -10.34 6.49
C ARG A 64 3.04 -9.21 6.69
N ILE A 65 3.18 -8.71 7.92
CA ILE A 65 4.15 -7.68 8.27
C ILE A 65 5.50 -8.37 8.51
N GLY A 66 6.40 -8.26 7.54
CA GLY A 66 7.79 -8.72 7.70
C GLY A 66 8.62 -7.69 8.46
N GLU A 67 9.35 -8.13 9.48
CA GLU A 67 10.36 -7.30 10.13
C GLU A 67 11.62 -7.25 9.25
N SER A 68 12.09 -6.06 8.88
CA SER A 68 13.29 -5.88 8.06
C SER A 68 14.14 -4.73 8.62
N GLU A 69 15.43 -4.98 8.87
CA GLU A 69 16.37 -3.98 9.41
C GLU A 69 16.64 -2.81 8.44
N GLY A 70 16.31 -2.97 7.14
CA GLY A 70 16.43 -1.93 6.12
C GLY A 70 15.14 -1.14 5.82
N ALA A 71 14.05 -1.38 6.55
CA ALA A 71 12.79 -0.71 6.29
C ALA A 71 12.80 0.71 6.87
N TYR A 72 12.66 1.74 6.05
CA TYR A 72 12.68 3.17 6.44
C TYR A 72 11.49 3.65 7.32
N GLN A 73 10.70 2.74 7.92
CA GLN A 73 9.34 3.05 8.39
C GLN A 73 9.17 3.16 9.90
N ARG A 74 8.18 3.97 10.29
CA ARG A 74 7.70 4.12 11.68
C ARG A 74 6.85 2.90 12.09
N PRO A 75 6.79 2.56 13.40
CA PRO A 75 5.98 1.45 13.88
C PRO A 75 4.49 1.63 13.53
N VAL A 76 3.84 0.52 13.20
CA VAL A 76 2.43 0.49 12.80
C VAL A 76 1.53 0.78 14.01
N ILE A 77 0.77 1.89 13.96
CA ILE A 77 -0.17 2.26 15.03
C ILE A 77 -1.50 1.55 14.78
N ARG A 78 -1.84 0.56 15.62
CA ARG A 78 -3.07 -0.26 15.49
C ARG A 78 -4.33 0.60 15.42
N ARG A 79 -4.44 1.59 16.32
CA ARG A 79 -5.54 2.54 16.38
C ARG A 79 -5.77 3.28 15.06
N LYS A 80 -4.69 3.67 14.37
CA LYS A 80 -4.77 4.38 13.09
C LYS A 80 -5.33 3.49 11.97
N ILE A 81 -5.03 2.18 12.01
CA ILE A 81 -5.60 1.21 11.05
C ILE A 81 -7.10 1.02 11.31
N GLU A 82 -7.51 0.90 12.57
CA GLU A 82 -8.94 0.76 12.93
C GLU A 82 -9.75 2.00 12.56
N GLU A 83 -9.20 3.20 12.81
CA GLU A 83 -9.78 4.48 12.41
C GLU A 83 -9.93 4.56 10.88
N LEU A 84 -8.88 4.21 10.12
CA LEU A 84 -8.92 4.20 8.66
C LEU A 84 -9.90 3.14 8.11
N ALA A 85 -9.96 1.96 8.71
CA ALA A 85 -10.89 0.91 8.30
C ALA A 85 -12.35 1.35 8.53
N THR A 86 -12.61 2.06 9.64
CA THR A 86 -13.93 2.64 9.92
C THR A 86 -14.26 3.75 8.93
N TYR A 87 -13.32 4.65 8.66
CA TYR A 87 -13.45 5.71 7.66
C TYR A 87 -13.79 5.16 6.26
N TYR A 88 -13.16 4.08 5.82
CA TYR A 88 -13.48 3.47 4.53
C TYR A 88 -14.91 2.90 4.47
N ARG A 89 -15.44 2.37 5.58
CA ARG A 89 -16.87 1.97 5.64
C ARG A 89 -17.78 3.17 5.55
N GLU A 90 -17.49 4.22 6.31
CA GLU A 90 -18.27 5.47 6.28
C GLU A 90 -18.26 6.12 4.89
N CYS A 91 -17.10 6.15 4.21
CA CYS A 91 -17.00 6.61 2.82
C CYS A 91 -17.85 5.77 1.85
N LYS A 92 -17.91 4.45 2.06
CA LYS A 92 -18.76 3.56 1.25
C LYS A 92 -20.25 3.86 1.44
N GLU A 93 -20.67 4.18 2.66
CA GLU A 93 -22.07 4.50 2.99
C GLU A 93 -22.47 5.92 2.58
N ALA A 94 -21.58 6.90 2.78
CA ALA A 94 -21.87 8.30 2.50
C ALA A 94 -21.67 8.69 1.02
N GLY A 95 -20.72 8.06 0.31
CA GLY A 95 -20.44 8.33 -1.11
C GLY A 95 -19.97 9.76 -1.43
N THR A 96 -19.63 10.56 -0.42
CA THR A 96 -19.34 11.99 -0.56
C THR A 96 -17.87 12.32 -0.81
N LEU A 97 -16.94 11.43 -0.45
CA LEU A 97 -15.49 11.67 -0.56
C LEU A 97 -14.76 10.44 -1.14
N PRO A 98 -13.71 10.64 -1.94
CA PRO A 98 -12.88 9.54 -2.42
C PRO A 98 -12.18 8.88 -1.24
N ALA A 99 -12.28 7.54 -1.14
CA ALA A 99 -11.75 6.78 -0.01
C ALA A 99 -10.22 6.95 0.16
N ILE A 100 -9.48 7.13 -0.93
CA ILE A 100 -8.02 7.33 -0.89
C ILE A 100 -7.68 8.58 -1.71
N PRO A 101 -7.63 9.76 -1.08
CA PRO A 101 -7.39 11.01 -1.80
C PRO A 101 -5.93 11.23 -2.19
N GLY A 102 -4.98 10.62 -1.48
CA GLY A 102 -3.55 10.79 -1.74
C GLY A 102 -2.92 9.55 -2.37
N ALA A 103 -1.93 9.72 -3.25
CA ALA A 103 -1.17 8.59 -3.78
C ALA A 103 -0.38 7.88 -2.67
N VAL A 104 -0.24 6.56 -2.79
CA VAL A 104 0.72 5.77 -2.00
C VAL A 104 2.05 5.73 -2.72
N ILE A 105 3.15 5.63 -1.98
CA ILE A 105 4.47 5.55 -2.59
C ILE A 105 4.97 4.12 -2.51
N ILE A 106 5.33 3.56 -3.65
CA ILE A 106 5.77 2.19 -3.83
C ILE A 106 7.11 2.21 -4.57
N THR A 107 8.03 1.37 -4.14
CA THR A 107 9.26 1.06 -4.88
C THR A 107 9.24 -0.40 -5.28
N SER A 108 9.94 -0.75 -6.36
CA SER A 108 10.21 -2.15 -6.67
C SER A 108 11.69 -2.47 -6.54
N GLU A 109 11.97 -3.74 -6.26
CA GLU A 109 13.32 -4.31 -6.39
C GLU A 109 13.64 -4.68 -7.85
N LYS A 110 12.61 -4.83 -8.70
CA LYS A 110 12.76 -5.21 -10.10
C LYS A 110 12.38 -4.05 -11.00
N ARG A 111 13.05 -3.99 -12.16
CA ARG A 111 12.72 -3.00 -13.18
C ARG A 111 11.36 -3.29 -13.82
N PHE A 112 10.54 -2.27 -13.95
CA PHE A 112 9.33 -2.21 -14.72
C PHE A 112 9.64 -2.08 -16.21
N THR A 113 8.72 -2.56 -17.04
CA THR A 113 8.79 -2.35 -18.49
C THR A 113 7.69 -1.38 -18.90
N PHE A 114 8.06 -0.18 -19.35
CA PHE A 114 7.11 0.83 -19.80
C PHE A 114 7.00 0.83 -21.32
N THR A 115 5.79 0.65 -21.83
CA THR A 115 5.47 0.75 -23.26
C THR A 115 4.63 2.00 -23.51
N PRO A 116 5.17 3.05 -24.16
CA PRO A 116 4.42 4.27 -24.44
C PRO A 116 3.28 4.03 -25.45
N MET A 117 2.18 4.75 -25.29
CA MET A 117 1.11 4.79 -26.29
C MET A 117 1.54 5.67 -27.46
N ALA A 118 1.20 5.26 -28.69
CA ALA A 118 1.74 5.84 -29.93
C ALA A 118 1.62 7.37 -30.05
N SER A 119 0.60 7.96 -29.42
CA SER A 119 0.32 9.40 -29.45
C SER A 119 0.90 10.21 -28.28
N HIS A 120 1.31 9.57 -27.18
CA HIS A 120 1.79 10.24 -25.97
C HIS A 120 2.99 9.48 -25.37
N HIS A 121 4.18 10.07 -25.42
CA HIS A 121 5.39 9.44 -24.89
C HIS A 121 5.41 9.27 -23.36
N ASP A 122 4.56 10.02 -22.65
CA ASP A 122 4.48 10.01 -21.19
C ASP A 122 3.32 9.15 -20.68
N LEU A 123 2.36 8.76 -21.53
CA LEU A 123 1.27 7.86 -21.17
C LEU A 123 1.51 6.50 -21.81
N GLY A 124 1.38 5.44 -21.03
CA GLY A 124 1.74 4.10 -21.49
C GLY A 124 1.21 2.99 -20.62
N LEU A 125 1.60 1.79 -20.98
CA LEU A 125 1.36 0.58 -20.22
C LEU A 125 2.63 0.24 -19.43
N LEU A 126 2.52 0.23 -18.11
CA LEU A 126 3.57 -0.22 -17.20
C LEU A 126 3.35 -1.70 -16.90
N GLN A 127 4.32 -2.53 -17.28
CA GLN A 127 4.32 -3.95 -16.97
C GLN A 127 5.12 -4.18 -15.70
N ILE A 128 4.46 -4.81 -14.74
CA ILE A 128 4.97 -5.09 -13.41
C ILE A 128 5.08 -6.62 -13.25
N PRO A 129 6.22 -7.14 -12.77
CA PRO A 129 6.37 -8.55 -12.44
C PRO A 129 5.30 -8.99 -11.43
N GLU A 130 4.64 -10.11 -11.71
CA GLU A 130 3.55 -10.68 -10.88
C GLU A 130 4.05 -11.45 -9.64
N GLU A 131 5.33 -11.33 -9.33
CA GLU A 131 5.92 -12.03 -8.20
C GLU A 131 5.48 -11.40 -6.87
N HIS A 132 5.02 -12.24 -5.95
CA HIS A 132 4.55 -11.80 -4.65
C HIS A 132 5.66 -11.07 -3.91
N GLY A 133 5.39 -9.82 -3.52
CA GLY A 133 6.30 -9.00 -2.76
C GLY A 133 7.37 -8.26 -3.55
N VAL A 134 7.24 -8.17 -4.88
CA VAL A 134 8.08 -7.32 -5.74
C VAL A 134 7.93 -5.83 -5.44
N LEU A 135 6.79 -5.43 -4.91
CA LEU A 135 6.50 -4.04 -4.54
C LEU A 135 6.68 -3.84 -3.04
N ARG A 136 7.57 -2.91 -2.66
CA ARG A 136 7.75 -2.43 -1.29
C ARG A 136 7.08 -1.07 -1.13
N VAL A 137 6.28 -0.93 -0.08
CA VAL A 137 5.64 0.36 0.23
C VAL A 137 6.65 1.23 0.96
N LEU A 138 6.73 2.51 0.61
CA LEU A 138 7.52 3.50 1.35
C LEU A 138 6.63 4.41 2.18
N ASP A 139 5.49 4.80 1.61
CA ASP A 139 4.49 5.62 2.28
C ASP A 139 3.07 5.13 1.96
N GLY A 140 2.16 5.33 2.92
CA GLY A 140 0.79 4.85 2.83
C GLY A 140 0.56 3.44 3.39
N GLN A 141 1.52 2.89 4.15
CA GLN A 141 1.41 1.55 4.76
C GLN A 141 0.11 1.35 5.55
N HIS A 142 -0.30 2.31 6.39
CA HIS A 142 -1.53 2.18 7.21
C HIS A 142 -2.79 2.13 6.34
N ARG A 143 -2.81 2.90 5.24
CA ARG A 143 -3.93 2.96 4.30
C ARG A 143 -4.11 1.61 3.61
N LEU A 144 -3.02 1.05 3.10
CA LEU A 144 -3.02 -0.25 2.45
C LEU A 144 -3.34 -1.40 3.42
N LEU A 145 -2.81 -1.36 4.65
CA LEU A 145 -3.14 -2.34 5.68
C LEU A 145 -4.62 -2.30 6.10
N ALA A 146 -5.21 -1.11 6.20
CA ALA A 146 -6.63 -0.96 6.48
C ALA A 146 -7.51 -1.52 5.34
N LEU A 147 -7.15 -1.30 4.08
CA LEU A 147 -7.84 -1.91 2.93
C LEU A 147 -7.73 -3.44 2.94
N HIS A 148 -6.54 -3.96 3.27
CA HIS A 148 -6.33 -5.40 3.40
C HIS A 148 -7.23 -5.99 4.49
N ALA A 149 -7.28 -5.36 5.66
CA ALA A 149 -8.14 -5.79 6.76
C ALA A 149 -9.63 -5.85 6.38
N LEU A 150 -10.11 -4.88 5.60
CA LEU A 150 -11.49 -4.87 5.09
C LEU A 150 -11.73 -5.97 4.07
N THR A 151 -10.79 -6.18 3.15
CA THR A 151 -10.86 -7.25 2.14
C THR A 151 -10.92 -8.63 2.81
N GLN A 152 -10.12 -8.85 3.87
CA GLN A 152 -10.15 -10.08 4.67
C GLN A 152 -11.46 -10.26 5.45
N ALA A 153 -12.11 -9.17 5.85
CA ALA A 153 -13.43 -9.21 6.47
C ALA A 153 -14.56 -9.53 5.46
N GLY A 154 -14.22 -9.79 4.18
CA GLY A 154 -15.17 -10.06 3.10
C GLY A 154 -15.78 -8.79 2.50
N GLU A 155 -15.29 -7.61 2.89
CA GLU A 155 -15.76 -6.35 2.33
C GLU A 155 -15.04 -6.10 1.00
N VAL A 156 -15.70 -6.43 -0.10
CA VAL A 156 -15.19 -6.10 -1.44
C VAL A 156 -15.39 -4.61 -1.67
N LEU A 157 -14.28 -3.87 -1.71
CA LEU A 157 -14.25 -2.46 -1.99
C LEU A 157 -13.76 -2.25 -3.43
N GLY A 158 -14.61 -1.67 -4.28
CA GLY A 158 -14.24 -1.19 -5.62
C GLY A 158 -13.40 0.08 -5.54
N ILE A 159 -12.34 0.06 -4.72
CA ILE A 159 -11.46 1.21 -4.51
C ILE A 159 -10.26 1.07 -5.45
N GLU A 160 -9.96 2.14 -6.16
CA GLU A 160 -8.71 2.31 -6.85
C GLU A 160 -7.72 3.04 -5.95
N VAL A 161 -6.54 2.48 -5.81
CA VAL A 161 -5.45 3.06 -5.02
C VAL A 161 -4.54 3.82 -5.98
N PRO A 162 -4.51 5.16 -5.91
CA PRO A 162 -3.51 5.93 -6.66
C PRO A 162 -2.13 5.64 -6.07
N ALA A 163 -1.14 5.39 -6.93
CA ALA A 163 0.20 5.03 -6.52
C ALA A 163 1.27 5.74 -7.38
N VAL A 164 2.36 6.11 -6.71
CA VAL A 164 3.61 6.55 -7.33
C VAL A 164 4.60 5.42 -7.20
N LEU A 165 5.14 4.95 -8.33
CA LEU A 165 6.09 3.84 -8.41
C LEU A 165 7.49 4.33 -8.78
N PHE A 166 8.46 3.80 -8.05
CA PHE A 166 9.89 3.97 -8.31
C PHE A 166 10.51 2.65 -8.78
N ASP A 167 11.27 2.71 -9.86
CA ASP A 167 11.82 1.54 -10.55
C ASP A 167 12.98 0.88 -9.77
N THR A 168 13.74 1.71 -9.06
CA THR A 168 14.77 1.32 -8.09
C THR A 168 15.03 2.50 -7.16
N LEU A 169 15.05 2.26 -5.85
CA LEU A 169 15.56 3.21 -4.85
C LEU A 169 17.02 2.91 -4.57
N ASP A 170 17.85 2.97 -5.62
CA ASP A 170 19.29 2.90 -5.44
C ASP A 170 19.75 4.27 -4.94
N ALA A 171 19.88 4.38 -3.62
CA ALA A 171 20.62 5.47 -3.00
C ALA A 171 22.11 5.24 -3.29
N ARG A 172 22.57 5.67 -4.46
CA ARG A 172 24.00 5.86 -4.68
C ARG A 172 24.52 6.98 -3.77
#